data_AF-A0AAP2PE38-F1
#
_entry.id   AF-A0AAP2PE38-F1
#
_cell.length_a   1.000
_cell.length_b   1.000
_cell.length_c   1.000
_cell.angle_alpha   90.00
_cell.angle_beta   90.00
_cell.angle_gamma   90.00
#
_symmetry.space_group_name_H-M   'P 1'
#
loop_
_entity.id
_entity.type
_entity.pdbx_description
1 polymer ?
#
loop_
_entity_poly.entity_id
_entity_poly.type
_entity_poly.pdbx_seq_one_letter_code
_entity_poly.pdbx_strand_id
1 'polypeptide(L)'
;MRSRLQLPQLWENSKYISWHRSHDNPVVRVPRPSGEPESKSIPRLADEYATWEACIAYRDRRGPELWGERRWAEILSAASRRSVARHRAQPAGPITGVYPYERPNGTTVWIATWYELLPDGSRRKRGKQYSYGTPHSRFATSEQAMAAAIEKRQQEEARWYSTTGAGEHREVSRLDA
;
A
#
# COMPACT_ATOMS: atom_id res chain seq x y z
N MET A 1 -28.87 -0.74 -12.01
CA MET A 1 -28.80 0.70 -11.66
C MET A 1 -27.88 0.84 -10.45
N ARG A 2 -26.72 1.48 -10.57
CA ARG A 2 -25.84 1.73 -9.41
C ARG A 2 -26.51 2.80 -8.54
N SER A 3 -26.82 2.48 -7.29
CA SER A 3 -27.35 3.44 -6.31
C SER A 3 -26.42 4.64 -6.25
N ARG A 4 -26.95 5.85 -6.51
CA ARG A 4 -26.18 7.09 -6.36
C ARG A 4 -25.75 7.19 -4.89
N LEU A 5 -24.45 7.18 -4.63
CA LEU A 5 -23.90 7.37 -3.29
C LEU A 5 -24.37 8.72 -2.71
N GLN A 6 -24.61 8.78 -1.40
CA GLN A 6 -25.00 10.04 -0.77
C GLN A 6 -23.78 10.99 -0.68
N LEU A 7 -24.01 12.31 -0.72
CA LEU A 7 -22.98 13.36 -0.70
C LEU A 7 -21.85 13.15 0.34
N PRO A 8 -22.13 12.80 1.61
CA PRO A 8 -21.07 12.53 2.59
C PRO A 8 -20.16 11.37 2.18
N GLN A 9 -20.74 10.31 1.61
CA GLN A 9 -20.01 9.14 1.13
C GLN A 9 -19.20 9.46 -0.13
N LEU A 10 -19.64 10.40 -0.95
CA LEU A 10 -18.87 10.87 -2.11
C LEU A 10 -17.59 11.57 -1.66
N TRP A 11 -17.67 12.46 -0.68
CA TRP A 11 -16.49 13.14 -0.13
C TRP A 11 -15.52 12.19 0.56
N GLU A 12 -16.02 11.27 1.40
CA GLU A 12 -15.19 10.29 2.11
C GLU A 12 -14.44 9.34 1.17
N ASN A 13 -15.08 8.94 0.07
CA ASN A 13 -14.49 8.02 -0.91
C ASN A 13 -13.63 8.74 -1.97
N SER A 14 -13.60 10.08 -1.96
CA SER A 14 -12.88 10.86 -2.96
C SER A 14 -11.42 11.03 -2.60
N LYS A 15 -10.57 10.21 -3.20
CA LYS A 15 -9.12 10.34 -3.04
C LYS A 15 -8.60 11.71 -3.44
N TYR A 16 -7.62 12.16 -2.66
CA TYR A 16 -6.88 13.40 -2.88
C TYR A 16 -7.75 14.66 -2.81
N ILE A 17 -8.94 14.56 -2.23
CA ILE A 17 -9.85 15.67 -1.99
C ILE A 17 -10.18 15.64 -0.51
N SER A 18 -10.14 16.80 0.15
CA SER A 18 -10.56 16.91 1.55
C SER A 18 -11.32 18.20 1.75
N TRP A 19 -12.39 18.14 2.52
CA TRP A 19 -13.10 19.32 2.96
C TRP A 19 -13.31 19.25 4.46
N HIS A 20 -12.47 19.95 5.21
CA HIS A 20 -12.62 20.03 6.65
C HIS A 20 -13.71 21.05 7.00
N ARG A 21 -14.51 20.78 8.03
CA ARG A 21 -15.64 21.66 8.43
C ARG A 21 -15.20 23.08 8.81
N SER A 22 -13.92 23.27 9.14
CA SER A 22 -13.33 24.56 9.48
C SER A 22 -12.81 25.35 8.27
N HIS A 23 -12.97 24.83 7.04
CA HIS A 23 -12.49 25.50 5.82
C HIS A 23 -13.66 25.95 4.95
N ASP A 24 -13.59 27.19 4.47
CA ASP A 24 -14.58 27.77 3.55
C ASP A 24 -14.63 27.03 2.20
N ASN A 25 -13.49 26.47 1.77
CA ASN A 25 -13.31 25.81 0.49
C ASN A 25 -12.67 24.41 0.64
N PRO A 26 -13.08 23.41 -0.16
CA PRO A 26 -12.38 22.14 -0.25
C PRO A 26 -10.99 22.28 -0.86
N VAL A 27 -10.10 21.35 -0.52
CA VAL A 27 -8.73 21.30 -1.01
C VAL A 27 -8.47 19.99 -1.75
N VAL A 28 -7.97 20.10 -2.98
CA VAL A 28 -7.48 18.98 -3.79
C VAL A 28 -5.96 18.90 -3.67
N ARG A 29 -5.42 17.72 -3.36
CA ARG A 29 -3.98 17.46 -3.14
C ARG A 29 -3.46 16.36 -4.07
N VAL A 30 -3.03 16.73 -5.27
CA VAL A 30 -2.51 15.78 -6.25
C VAL A 30 -1.03 15.47 -5.92
N PRO A 31 -0.65 14.21 -5.69
CA PRO A 31 0.75 13.87 -5.38
C PRO A 31 1.67 14.24 -6.56
N ARG A 32 2.89 14.68 -6.28
CA ARG A 32 3.94 14.87 -7.32
C ARG A 32 5.01 13.78 -7.22
N PRO A 33 5.78 13.55 -8.30
CA PRO A 33 6.95 12.67 -8.28
C PRO A 33 8.00 13.05 -7.22
N SER A 34 8.10 14.34 -6.87
CA SER A 34 9.00 14.85 -5.84
C SER A 34 8.62 14.45 -4.40
N GLY A 35 7.42 13.91 -4.19
CA GLY A 35 6.91 13.50 -2.88
C GLY A 35 6.00 14.54 -2.20
N GLU A 36 6.12 15.81 -2.55
CA GLU A 36 5.23 16.87 -2.04
C GLU A 36 3.98 17.02 -2.91
N PRO A 37 2.76 17.05 -2.35
CA PRO A 37 1.54 17.18 -3.15
C PRO A 37 1.33 18.61 -3.63
N GLU A 38 0.89 18.75 -4.88
CA GLU A 38 0.31 19.99 -5.37
C GLU A 38 -1.08 20.19 -4.76
N SER A 39 -1.23 21.27 -4.00
CA SER A 39 -2.48 21.59 -3.32
C SER A 39 -3.19 22.74 -4.04
N LYS A 40 -4.49 22.59 -4.28
CA LYS A 40 -5.34 23.67 -4.80
C LYS A 40 -6.64 23.75 -4.00
N SER A 41 -6.95 24.95 -3.54
CA SER A 41 -8.26 25.28 -2.97
C SER A 41 -9.25 25.54 -4.10
N ILE A 42 -10.42 24.89 -4.06
CA ILE A 42 -11.48 25.05 -5.06
C ILE A 42 -12.59 25.88 -4.44
N PRO A 43 -12.94 27.06 -5.00
CA PRO A 43 -14.02 27.89 -4.47
C PRO A 43 -15.34 27.12 -4.36
N ARG A 44 -16.00 27.25 -3.22
CA ARG A 44 -17.32 26.69 -2.99
C ARG A 44 -18.33 27.29 -3.98
N LEU A 45 -19.13 26.41 -4.59
CA LEU A 45 -20.25 26.77 -5.45
C LEU A 45 -21.56 26.71 -4.66
N ALA A 46 -22.64 27.22 -5.27
CA ALA A 46 -23.96 27.27 -4.64
C ALA A 46 -24.50 25.88 -4.28
N ASP A 47 -24.09 24.84 -5.01
CA ASP A 47 -24.41 23.45 -4.76
C ASP A 47 -23.17 22.66 -4.30
N GLU A 48 -23.35 21.82 -3.27
CA GLU A 48 -22.28 21.02 -2.68
C GLU A 48 -21.80 19.94 -3.65
N TYR A 49 -22.73 19.36 -4.41
CA TYR A 49 -22.41 18.34 -5.41
C TYR A 49 -21.67 18.98 -6.61
N ALA A 50 -22.09 20.15 -7.09
CA ALA A 50 -21.34 20.92 -8.07
C ALA A 50 -19.92 21.28 -7.59
N THR A 51 -19.77 21.59 -6.30
CA THR A 51 -18.45 21.84 -5.68
C THR A 51 -17.59 20.57 -5.70
N TRP A 52 -18.19 19.41 -5.40
CA TRP A 52 -17.52 18.11 -5.48
C TRP A 52 -17.07 17.77 -6.90
N GLU A 53 -17.95 17.95 -7.90
CA GLU A 53 -17.63 17.73 -9.31
C GLU A 53 -16.49 18.63 -9.78
N ALA A 54 -16.47 19.90 -9.37
CA ALA A 54 -15.36 20.81 -9.68
C ALA A 54 -14.02 20.34 -9.08
N CYS A 55 -14.04 19.78 -7.86
CA CYS A 55 -12.86 19.18 -7.25
C CYS A 55 -12.36 17.95 -8.02
N ILE A 56 -13.27 17.05 -8.39
CA ILE A 56 -12.97 15.85 -9.17
C ILE A 56 -12.41 16.22 -10.54
N ALA A 57 -13.06 17.15 -11.24
CA ALA A 57 -12.63 17.63 -12.55
C ALA A 57 -11.22 18.24 -12.49
N TYR A 58 -10.91 19.05 -11.45
CA TYR A 58 -9.56 19.56 -11.27
C TYR A 58 -8.55 18.43 -11.03
N ARG A 59 -8.87 17.49 -10.15
CA ARG A 59 -8.03 16.34 -9.80
C ARG A 59 -7.73 15.48 -11.03
N ASP A 60 -8.76 15.17 -11.81
CA ASP A 60 -8.68 14.26 -12.96
C ASP A 60 -8.13 14.92 -14.21
N ARG A 61 -8.08 16.25 -14.26
CA ARG A 61 -7.27 16.98 -15.23
C ARG A 61 -5.80 17.03 -14.82
N ARG A 62 -5.52 17.38 -13.56
CA ARG A 62 -4.15 17.65 -13.10
C ARG A 62 -3.31 16.38 -12.87
N GLY A 63 -3.97 15.31 -12.44
CA GLY A 63 -3.33 14.03 -12.22
C GLY A 63 -2.66 13.44 -13.48
N PRO A 64 -3.37 13.34 -14.62
CA PRO A 64 -2.78 12.91 -15.89
C PRO A 64 -1.71 13.85 -16.41
N GLU A 65 -1.83 15.17 -16.22
CA GLU A 65 -0.76 16.12 -16.60
C GLU A 65 0.57 15.82 -15.91
N LEU A 66 0.52 15.37 -14.64
CA LEU A 66 1.71 15.11 -13.83
C LEU A 66 2.27 13.69 -13.99
N TRP A 67 1.40 12.71 -14.30
CA TRP A 67 1.75 11.30 -14.24
C TRP A 67 1.51 10.54 -15.54
N GLY A 68 0.73 11.11 -16.47
CA GLY A 68 0.12 10.41 -17.59
C GLY A 68 -1.16 9.66 -17.20
N GLU A 69 -2.09 9.52 -18.14
CA GLU A 69 -3.41 8.90 -17.94
C GLU A 69 -3.34 7.53 -17.26
N ARG A 70 -2.47 6.65 -17.78
CA ARG A 70 -2.31 5.29 -17.27
C ARG A 70 -1.87 5.27 -15.80
N ARG A 71 -0.83 6.04 -15.47
CA ARG A 71 -0.26 6.08 -14.13
C ARG A 71 -1.19 6.80 -13.14
N TRP A 72 -1.93 7.80 -13.61
CA TRP A 72 -2.91 8.48 -12.79
C TRP A 72 -4.08 7.58 -12.40
N ALA A 73 -4.60 6.79 -13.36
CA ALA A 73 -5.61 5.77 -13.08
C ALA A 73 -5.13 4.75 -12.04
N GLU A 74 -3.86 4.31 -12.11
CA GLU A 74 -3.23 3.44 -11.09
C GLU A 74 -3.14 4.11 -9.70
N ILE A 75 -2.85 5.41 -9.65
CA ILE A 75 -2.78 6.17 -8.39
C ILE A 75 -4.18 6.28 -7.74
N LEU A 76 -5.20 6.55 -8.56
CA LEU A 76 -6.59 6.62 -8.12
C LEU A 76 -7.17 5.25 -7.75
N SER A 77 -6.80 4.18 -8.43
CA SER A 77 -7.27 2.82 -8.10
C SER A 77 -6.55 2.21 -6.90
N ALA A 78 -5.37 2.71 -6.52
CA ALA A 78 -4.57 2.16 -5.41
C ALA A 78 -5.15 2.44 -4.00
N ALA A 79 -6.44 2.18 -3.77
CA ALA A 79 -7.19 2.54 -2.55
C ALA A 79 -6.74 1.78 -1.30
N SER A 80 -5.73 0.93 -1.43
CA SER A 80 -5.25 0.05 -0.37
C SER A 80 -3.77 -0.32 -0.59
N ARG A 81 -2.85 0.65 -0.59
CA ARG A 81 -1.40 0.36 -0.66
C ARG A 81 -0.90 -0.23 0.67
N ARG A 82 -1.27 -1.48 0.96
CA ARG A 82 -0.83 -2.30 2.10
C ARG A 82 0.56 -2.87 1.75
N SER A 83 1.59 -2.49 2.48
CA SER A 83 2.99 -2.57 2.04
C SER A 83 3.65 -3.93 2.34
N VAL A 84 4.58 -4.34 1.47
CA VAL A 84 5.64 -5.31 1.81
C VAL A 84 6.93 -4.55 2.18
N ALA A 85 7.88 -5.24 2.82
CA ALA A 85 9.15 -4.66 3.23
C ALA A 85 9.87 -3.98 2.06
N ARG A 86 10.48 -2.80 2.30
CA ARG A 86 11.24 -2.06 1.28
C ARG A 86 12.47 -2.86 0.88
N HIS A 87 12.69 -3.05 -0.44
CA HIS A 87 13.88 -3.71 -0.97
C HIS A 87 15.16 -3.13 -0.37
N ARG A 88 16.09 -4.00 0.00
CA ARG A 88 17.43 -3.63 0.46
C ARG A 88 18.46 -4.26 -0.46
N ALA A 89 19.48 -3.48 -0.82
CA ALA A 89 20.62 -3.99 -1.60
C ALA A 89 21.35 -5.13 -0.86
N GLN A 90 21.36 -5.08 0.48
CA GLN A 90 21.86 -6.13 1.34
C GLN A 90 20.75 -6.56 2.33
N PRO A 91 19.96 -7.59 1.99
CA PRO A 91 18.97 -8.13 2.91
C PRO A 91 19.64 -8.85 4.09
N ALA A 92 18.96 -8.89 5.24
CA ALA A 92 19.42 -9.59 6.45
C ALA A 92 19.30 -11.13 6.36
N GLY A 93 19.03 -11.65 5.17
CA GLY A 93 18.77 -13.04 4.86
C GLY A 93 18.65 -13.22 3.35
N PRO A 94 18.07 -14.34 2.87
CA PRO A 94 18.07 -14.69 1.44
C PRO A 94 17.31 -13.69 0.57
N ILE A 95 16.27 -13.05 1.12
CA ILE A 95 15.49 -12.00 0.46
C ILE A 95 15.07 -10.92 1.45
N THR A 96 14.67 -9.75 0.94
CA THR A 96 14.17 -8.66 1.77
C THR A 96 12.95 -9.12 2.59
N GLY A 97 13.03 -8.93 3.91
CA GLY A 97 11.95 -9.27 4.84
C GLY A 97 12.01 -10.71 5.35
N VAL A 98 12.98 -11.52 4.92
CA VAL A 98 13.24 -12.85 5.47
C VAL A 98 14.62 -12.88 6.12
N TYR A 99 14.71 -13.34 7.36
CA TYR A 99 15.97 -13.41 8.10
C TYR A 99 15.95 -14.52 9.16
N PRO A 100 17.11 -15.11 9.49
CA PRO A 100 17.24 -16.06 10.58
C PRO A 100 17.25 -15.32 11.93
N TYR A 101 16.75 -15.97 12.97
CA TYR A 101 16.78 -15.47 14.33
C TYR A 101 16.94 -16.62 15.31
N GLU A 102 17.97 -16.54 16.15
CA GLU A 102 18.20 -17.48 17.22
C GLU A 102 17.57 -16.96 18.51
N ARG A 103 16.67 -17.75 19.11
CA ARG A 103 16.05 -17.38 20.39
C ARG A 103 17.03 -17.68 21.53
N PRO A 104 16.94 -16.93 22.65
CA PRO A 104 17.77 -17.17 23.84
C PRO A 104 17.66 -18.58 24.44
N ASN A 105 16.59 -19.31 24.13
CA ASN A 105 16.38 -20.69 24.59
C ASN A 105 16.94 -21.75 23.63
N GLY A 106 17.80 -21.36 22.67
CA GLY A 106 18.43 -22.25 21.70
C GLY A 106 17.53 -22.70 20.54
N THR A 107 16.27 -22.22 20.47
CA THR A 107 15.40 -22.51 19.31
C THR A 107 15.69 -21.53 18.18
N THR A 108 16.06 -22.03 17.01
CA THR A 108 16.27 -21.19 15.83
C THR A 108 15.00 -21.08 14.99
N VAL A 109 14.74 -19.89 14.46
CA VAL A 109 13.58 -19.61 13.61
C VAL A 109 13.97 -18.80 12.38
N TRP A 110 13.25 -18.99 11.29
CA TRP A 110 13.20 -18.06 10.18
C TRP A 110 11.99 -17.14 10.35
N ILE A 111 12.18 -15.84 10.12
CA ILE A 111 11.10 -14.84 10.23
C ILE A 111 10.84 -14.23 8.87
N ALA A 112 9.59 -14.30 8.41
CA ALA A 112 9.08 -13.54 7.28
C ALA A 112 8.37 -12.28 7.79
N THR A 113 8.65 -11.11 7.23
CA THR A 113 8.10 -9.82 7.66
C THR A 113 7.57 -8.98 6.50
N TRP A 114 6.47 -8.27 6.76
CA TRP A 114 5.80 -7.35 5.83
C TRP A 114 5.20 -6.17 6.60
N TYR A 115 4.62 -5.17 5.92
CA TYR A 115 4.16 -3.91 6.53
C TYR A 115 2.74 -3.55 6.10
N GLU A 116 1.75 -3.89 6.92
CA GLU A 116 0.36 -3.55 6.60
C GLU A 116 0.11 -2.05 6.78
N LEU A 117 -0.59 -1.43 5.83
CA LEU A 117 -1.11 -0.07 5.98
C LEU A 117 -2.45 -0.15 6.71
N LEU A 118 -2.57 0.53 7.83
CA LEU A 118 -3.79 0.61 8.62
C LEU A 118 -4.74 1.68 8.04
N PRO A 119 -6.04 1.64 8.41
CA PRO A 119 -7.03 2.62 7.92
C PRO A 119 -6.68 4.08 8.25
N ASP A 120 -5.91 4.31 9.32
CA ASP A 120 -5.40 5.62 9.74
C ASP A 120 -4.18 6.09 8.93
N GLY A 121 -3.73 5.31 7.93
CA GLY A 121 -2.56 5.61 7.11
C GLY A 121 -1.22 5.26 7.75
N SER A 122 -1.20 4.77 8.99
CA SER A 122 0.01 4.29 9.65
C SER A 122 0.43 2.92 9.11
N ARG A 123 1.71 2.58 9.25
CA ARG A 123 2.26 1.29 8.82
C ARG A 123 2.58 0.42 10.02
N ARG A 124 2.07 -0.80 10.01
CA ARG A 124 2.34 -1.81 11.05
C ARG A 124 3.17 -2.95 10.48
N LYS A 125 4.37 -3.14 11.03
CA LYS A 125 5.18 -4.32 10.75
C LYS A 125 4.44 -5.57 11.24
N ARG A 126 4.30 -6.55 10.36
CA ARG A 126 3.85 -7.92 10.67
C ARG A 126 4.98 -8.89 10.42
N GLY A 127 4.85 -10.06 11.02
CA GLY A 127 5.72 -11.17 10.68
C GLY A 127 5.18 -12.50 11.14
N LYS A 128 5.74 -13.55 10.57
CA LYS A 128 5.46 -14.94 10.91
C LYS A 128 6.76 -15.70 11.08
N GLN A 129 6.80 -16.57 12.08
CA GLN A 129 7.98 -17.31 12.48
C GLN A 129 7.85 -18.79 12.10
N TYR A 130 8.99 -19.37 11.72
CA TYR A 130 9.12 -20.73 11.20
C TYR A 130 10.27 -21.41 11.96
N SER A 131 9.94 -22.23 12.96
CA SER A 131 10.93 -22.87 13.85
C SER A 131 11.48 -24.18 13.29
N TYR A 132 12.75 -24.47 13.61
CA TYR A 132 13.43 -25.72 13.28
C TYR A 132 14.43 -26.12 14.39
N GLY A 133 14.88 -27.38 14.36
CA GLY A 133 15.99 -27.88 15.20
C GLY A 133 15.61 -28.34 16.61
N THR A 134 14.33 -28.29 17.00
CA THR A 134 13.85 -28.83 18.29
C THR A 134 12.67 -29.79 18.10
N PRO A 135 12.38 -30.69 19.07
CA PRO A 135 11.23 -31.61 18.97
C PRO A 135 9.87 -30.93 18.82
N HIS A 136 9.76 -29.66 19.22
CA HIS A 136 8.54 -28.85 19.10
C HIS A 136 8.57 -27.91 17.88
N SER A 137 9.60 -28.03 17.03
CA SER A 137 9.72 -27.20 15.84
C SER A 137 8.75 -27.64 14.75
N ARG A 138 8.28 -26.66 13.98
CA ARG A 138 7.34 -26.91 12.88
C ARG A 138 8.01 -27.56 11.67
N PHE A 139 9.32 -27.38 11.51
CA PHE A 139 10.10 -27.91 10.40
C PHE A 139 11.27 -28.74 10.92
N ALA A 140 11.66 -29.76 10.15
CA ALA A 140 12.75 -30.65 10.52
C ALA A 140 14.12 -29.99 10.31
N THR A 141 14.27 -29.16 9.27
CA THR A 141 15.54 -28.51 8.91
C THR A 141 15.43 -27.00 8.75
N SER A 142 16.57 -26.32 8.85
CA SER A 142 16.69 -24.87 8.60
C SER A 142 16.21 -24.49 7.20
N GLU A 143 16.59 -25.28 6.20
CA GLU A 143 16.25 -25.04 4.80
C GLU A 143 14.73 -25.10 4.57
N GLN A 144 14.04 -26.06 5.19
CA GLN A 144 12.58 -26.16 5.11
C GLN A 144 11.90 -24.96 5.76
N ALA A 145 12.37 -24.53 6.93
CA ALA A 145 11.85 -23.34 7.60
C ALA A 145 12.12 -22.06 6.79
N MET A 146 13.29 -21.94 6.17
CA MET A 146 13.67 -20.83 5.30
C MET A 146 12.78 -20.77 4.06
N ALA A 147 12.61 -21.91 3.36
CA ALA A 147 11.77 -22.00 2.18
C ALA A 147 10.32 -21.60 2.49
N ALA A 148 9.77 -22.06 3.60
CA ALA A 148 8.42 -21.68 4.04
C ALA A 148 8.30 -20.20 4.42
N ALA A 149 9.35 -19.59 4.96
CA ALA A 149 9.39 -18.15 5.24
C ALA A 149 9.47 -17.31 3.95
N ILE A 150 10.28 -17.75 2.97
CA ILE A 150 10.36 -17.15 1.63
C ILE A 150 9.02 -17.23 0.94
N GLU A 151 8.42 -18.43 0.88
CA GLU A 151 7.13 -18.66 0.26
C GLU A 151 6.07 -17.75 0.88
N LYS A 152 6.02 -17.64 2.22
CA LYS A 152 5.07 -16.74 2.86
C LYS A 152 5.31 -15.27 2.53
N ARG A 153 6.57 -14.82 2.52
CA ARG A 153 6.90 -13.44 2.11
C ARG A 153 6.42 -13.20 0.69
N GLN A 154 6.69 -14.11 -0.22
CA GLN A 154 6.30 -14.02 -1.63
C GLN A 154 4.79 -14.11 -1.81
N GLN A 155 4.07 -14.95 -1.06
CA GLN A 155 2.61 -15.00 -1.06
C GLN A 155 2.01 -13.66 -0.61
N GLU A 156 2.52 -13.10 0.49
CA GLU A 156 2.08 -11.78 0.94
C GLU A 156 2.46 -10.71 -0.08
N GLU A 157 3.64 -10.76 -0.68
CA GLU A 157 4.02 -9.83 -1.75
C GLU A 157 3.12 -9.96 -2.99
N ALA A 158 2.90 -11.16 -3.49
CA ALA A 158 2.09 -11.49 -4.67
C ALA A 158 0.62 -11.10 -4.49
N ARG A 159 0.10 -11.23 -3.27
CA ARG A 159 -1.24 -10.76 -2.90
C ARG A 159 -1.44 -9.28 -3.15
N TRP A 160 -0.36 -8.49 -3.12
CA TRP A 160 -0.42 -7.03 -3.24
C TRP A 160 0.29 -6.48 -4.49
N TYR A 161 1.28 -7.19 -5.04
CA TYR A 161 2.20 -6.72 -6.09
C TYR A 161 2.60 -7.83 -7.07
N SER A 162 2.75 -7.48 -8.34
CA SER A 162 3.44 -8.25 -9.38
C SER A 162 4.85 -7.69 -9.53
N THR A 163 5.89 -8.50 -9.31
CA THR A 163 7.29 -8.06 -9.43
C THR A 163 7.83 -8.32 -10.83
N THR A 164 8.39 -7.30 -11.47
CA THR A 164 9.09 -7.41 -12.76
C THR A 164 10.59 -7.19 -12.57
N GLY A 165 11.40 -8.18 -12.95
CA GLY A 165 12.87 -8.10 -13.00
C GLY A 165 13.60 -8.25 -11.66
N ALA A 166 14.93 -8.39 -11.74
CA ALA A 166 15.82 -8.38 -10.57
C ALA A 166 16.06 -6.93 -10.12
N GLY A 167 15.81 -6.63 -8.84
CA GLY A 167 15.88 -5.25 -8.29
C GLY A 167 14.53 -4.58 -8.03
N GLU A 168 13.42 -5.32 -8.22
CA GLU A 168 12.05 -5.00 -7.79
C GLU A 168 11.44 -3.70 -8.36
N HIS A 169 11.14 -3.68 -9.67
CA HIS A 169 9.97 -2.92 -10.11
C HIS A 169 8.72 -3.69 -9.65
N ARG A 170 7.99 -3.11 -8.70
CA ARG A 170 6.72 -3.64 -8.19
C ARG A 170 5.58 -2.97 -8.93
N GLU A 171 4.92 -3.73 -9.78
CA GLU A 171 3.61 -3.40 -10.32
C GLU A 171 2.55 -3.88 -9.32
N VAL A 172 1.39 -3.23 -9.24
CA VAL A 172 0.33 -3.68 -8.31
C VAL A 172 -0.43 -4.81 -8.99
N SER A 173 -0.59 -5.95 -8.30
CA SER A 173 -1.45 -7.03 -8.80
C SER A 173 -2.89 -6.51 -8.87
N ARG A 174 -3.52 -6.56 -10.04
CA ARG A 174 -4.95 -6.26 -10.18
C ARG A 174 -5.73 -7.32 -9.41
N LEU A 175 -6.57 -6.92 -8.47
CA LEU A 175 -7.62 -7.78 -7.94
C LEU A 175 -8.76 -7.75 -8.96
N ASP A 176 -8.62 -8.55 -10.02
CA ASP A 176 -9.78 -8.89 -10.85
C ASP A 176 -10.53 -10.01 -10.14
N ALA A 177 -11.66 -9.66 -9.52
CA ALA A 177 -12.76 -10.56 -9.13
C ALA A 177 -14.07 -9.76 -9.07
#